data_AF-A0A191HT15-F1
#
_entry.id   AF-A0A191HT15-F1
#
_cell.length_a   1.000
_cell.length_b   1.000
_cell.length_c   1.000
_cell.angle_alpha   90.00
_cell.angle_beta   90.00
_cell.angle_gamma   90.00
#
_symmetry.space_group_name_H-M   'P 1'
#
loop_
_entity.id
_entity.type
_entity.pdbx_description
1 polymer ?
#
loop_
_entity_poly.entity_id
_entity_poly.type
_entity_poly.pdbx_seq_one_letter_code
_entity_poly.pdbx_strand_id
1 'polypeptide(L)'
;MIKDISGYTAEEQIELINEVTKKMIVTQYDRYKELKLEMKKQKVLILSYDQLTQGEKKKADIFYRENIYPLVTPTIIDKNGSFPLIANKTINLFLLLEKDGKTRYGNVQVPYQVNR
;
A
#
# COMPACT_ATOMS: atom_id res chain seq x y z
N MET A 1 34.14 -15.12 -6.03
CA MET A 1 33.28 -14.02 -6.47
C MET A 1 34.11 -12.74 -6.52
N ILE A 2 33.95 -11.91 -7.54
CA ILE A 2 34.78 -10.71 -7.76
C ILE A 2 34.27 -9.60 -6.84
N LYS A 3 35.17 -9.02 -6.03
CA LYS A 3 34.89 -7.84 -5.21
C LYS A 3 35.13 -6.57 -6.04
N ASP A 4 34.29 -5.56 -5.87
CA ASP A 4 34.45 -4.27 -6.54
C ASP A 4 35.36 -3.31 -5.74
N ILE A 5 35.45 -2.04 -6.15
CA ILE A 5 36.27 -1.01 -5.50
C ILE A 5 35.91 -0.73 -4.03
N SER A 6 34.72 -1.15 -3.59
CA SER A 6 34.28 -1.03 -2.20
C SER A 6 34.74 -2.20 -1.32
N GLY A 7 35.34 -3.23 -1.92
CA GLY A 7 35.82 -4.43 -1.21
C GLY A 7 34.74 -5.49 -0.97
N TYR A 8 33.54 -5.31 -1.53
CA TYR A 8 32.41 -6.21 -1.36
C TYR A 8 32.05 -6.93 -2.67
N THR A 9 31.51 -8.15 -2.57
CA THR A 9 30.80 -8.79 -3.69
C THR A 9 29.42 -8.15 -3.86
N ALA A 10 28.76 -8.39 -5.00
CA ALA A 10 27.41 -7.88 -5.25
C ALA A 10 26.41 -8.34 -4.16
N GLU A 11 26.55 -9.58 -3.69
CA GLU A 11 25.73 -10.16 -2.63
C GLU A 11 25.98 -9.46 -1.29
N GLU A 12 27.25 -9.28 -0.90
CA GLU A 12 27.65 -8.57 0.33
C GLU A 12 27.12 -7.13 0.33
N GLN A 13 27.17 -6.42 -0.82
CA GLN A 13 26.61 -5.07 -0.94
C GLN A 13 25.09 -5.05 -0.77
N ILE A 14 24.37 -5.98 -1.38
CA ILE A 14 22.92 -6.07 -1.25
C ILE A 14 22.52 -6.34 0.21
N GLU A 15 23.26 -7.19 0.91
CA GLU A 15 23.03 -7.45 2.34
C GLU A 15 23.21 -6.19 3.18
N LEU A 16 24.32 -5.46 2.99
CA LEU A 16 24.58 -4.19 3.69
C LEU A 16 23.52 -3.12 3.39
N ILE A 17 23.12 -2.97 2.13
CA ILE A 17 22.05 -2.04 1.72
C ILE A 17 20.75 -2.43 2.43
N ASN A 18 20.40 -3.71 2.47
CA ASN A 18 19.19 -4.19 3.13
C ASN A 18 19.21 -3.91 4.63
N GLU A 19 20.35 -4.08 5.31
CA GLU A 19 20.46 -3.76 6.74
C GLU A 19 20.22 -2.29 7.03
N VAL A 20 20.84 -1.39 6.25
CA VAL A 20 20.67 0.05 6.41
C VAL A 20 19.23 0.46 6.08
N THR A 21 18.66 -0.09 5.01
CA THR A 21 17.28 0.19 4.58
C THR A 21 16.27 -0.20 5.64
N LYS A 22 16.44 -1.36 6.29
CA LYS A 22 15.56 -1.79 7.40
C LYS A 22 15.59 -0.79 8.55
N LYS A 23 16.77 -0.31 8.96
CA LYS A 23 16.92 0.70 10.03
C LYS A 23 16.26 2.03 9.65
N MET A 24 16.40 2.44 8.39
CA MET A 24 15.74 3.64 7.87
C MET A 24 14.22 3.52 7.90
N ILE A 25 13.66 2.38 7.47
CA ILE A 25 12.21 2.14 7.48
C ILE A 25 11.65 2.23 8.90
N VAL A 26 12.28 1.56 9.87
CA VAL A 26 11.86 1.65 11.28
C VAL A 26 11.84 3.10 11.76
N THR A 27 12.92 3.84 11.49
CA THR A 27 13.04 5.25 11.86
C THR A 27 11.93 6.10 11.22
N GLN A 28 11.63 5.87 9.94
CA GLN A 28 10.56 6.57 9.24
C GLN A 28 9.19 6.34 9.90
N TYR A 29 8.87 5.09 10.26
CA TYR A 29 7.61 4.77 10.94
C TYR A 29 7.51 5.43 12.32
N ASP A 30 8.60 5.47 13.08
CA ASP A 30 8.59 6.10 14.40
C ASP A 30 8.39 7.61 14.29
N ARG A 31 9.09 8.27 13.35
CA ARG A 31 8.85 9.71 13.08
C ARG A 31 7.45 9.99 12.59
N TYR A 32 6.87 9.11 11.77
CA TYR A 32 5.48 9.25 11.33
C TYR A 32 4.50 9.17 12.52
N LYS A 33 4.71 8.25 13.47
CA LYS A 33 3.86 8.14 14.67
C LYS A 33 3.95 9.38 15.55
N GLU A 34 5.16 9.88 15.78
CA GLU A 34 5.40 11.12 16.54
C GLU A 34 4.71 12.31 15.88
N LEU A 35 4.91 12.49 14.57
CA LEU A 35 4.29 13.57 13.80
C LEU A 35 2.76 13.48 13.86
N LYS A 36 2.19 12.29 13.71
CA LYS A 36 0.74 12.08 13.82
C LYS A 36 0.20 12.50 15.20
N LEU A 37 0.97 12.29 16.27
CA LEU A 37 0.60 12.72 17.62
C LEU A 37 0.67 14.26 17.75
N GLU A 38 1.71 14.90 17.22
CA GLU A 38 1.82 16.36 17.23
C GLU A 38 0.72 17.03 16.40
N MET A 39 0.41 16.49 15.22
CA MET A 39 -0.72 16.94 14.39
C MET A 39 -2.04 16.86 15.15
N LYS A 40 -2.26 15.78 15.90
CA LYS A 40 -3.46 15.60 16.74
C LYS A 40 -3.60 16.69 17.80
N LYS A 41 -2.50 17.14 18.43
CA LYS A 41 -2.53 18.27 19.39
C LYS A 41 -2.98 19.58 18.73
N GLN A 42 -2.68 19.74 17.44
CA GLN A 42 -3.12 20.86 16.61
C GLN A 42 -4.51 20.64 15.97
N LYS A 43 -5.27 19.62 16.43
CA LYS A 43 -6.59 19.24 15.90
C LYS A 43 -6.58 18.82 14.42
N VAL A 44 -5.44 18.40 13.89
CA VAL A 44 -5.31 17.79 12.56
C VAL A 44 -5.25 16.27 12.73
N LEU A 45 -6.23 15.56 12.17
CA LEU A 45 -6.41 14.12 12.39
C LEU A 45 -6.32 13.35 11.07
N ILE A 46 -5.53 12.28 11.07
CA ILE A 46 -5.55 11.25 10.02
C ILE A 46 -6.38 10.08 10.56
N LEU A 47 -7.63 9.99 10.10
CA LEU A 47 -8.63 9.01 10.54
C LEU A 47 -8.75 7.86 9.53
N SER A 48 -8.98 6.65 10.02
CA SER A 48 -9.49 5.56 9.20
C SER A 48 -11.00 5.70 9.00
N TYR A 49 -11.53 5.03 7.97
CA TYR A 49 -12.96 5.06 7.67
C TYR A 49 -13.84 4.70 8.89
N ASP A 50 -13.41 3.74 9.71
CA ASP A 50 -14.15 3.32 10.90
C ASP A 50 -14.19 4.36 12.02
N GLN A 51 -13.27 5.31 12.02
CA GLN A 51 -13.21 6.41 13.00
C GLN A 51 -14.10 7.59 12.61
N LEU A 52 -14.70 7.57 11.42
CA LEU A 52 -15.58 8.62 10.93
C LEU A 52 -16.97 8.52 11.57
N THR A 53 -17.60 9.67 11.81
CA THR A 53 -19.03 9.75 12.16
C THR A 53 -19.90 9.29 11.00
N GLN A 54 -21.18 8.98 11.25
CA GLN A 54 -22.09 8.54 10.17
C GLN A 54 -22.26 9.57 9.05
N GLY A 55 -22.26 10.86 9.38
CA GLY A 55 -22.32 11.94 8.39
C GLY A 55 -21.07 12.00 7.51
N GLU A 56 -19.89 11.79 8.11
CA GLU A 56 -18.61 11.75 7.39
C GLU A 56 -18.47 10.49 6.54
N LYS A 57 -18.90 9.32 7.04
CA LYS A 57 -18.98 8.08 6.25
C LYS A 57 -19.83 8.27 5.01
N LYS A 58 -21.02 8.87 5.14
CA LYS A 58 -21.88 9.18 3.99
C LYS A 58 -21.18 10.05 2.95
N LYS A 59 -20.40 11.06 3.39
CA LYS A 59 -19.60 11.91 2.48
C LYS A 59 -18.48 11.11 1.81
N ALA A 60 -17.75 10.30 2.56
CA ALA A 60 -16.70 9.43 2.03
C ALA A 60 -17.25 8.42 1.01
N ASP A 61 -18.42 7.85 1.26
CA ASP A 61 -19.09 6.91 0.36
C ASP A 61 -19.54 7.57 -0.96
N ILE A 62 -20.07 8.80 -0.88
CA ILE A 62 -20.42 9.59 -2.07
C ILE A 62 -19.14 9.85 -2.88
N PHE A 63 -18.08 10.33 -2.23
CA PHE A 63 -16.80 10.58 -2.89
C PHE A 63 -16.24 9.31 -3.54
N TYR A 64 -16.26 8.18 -2.82
CA TYR A 64 -15.81 6.89 -3.36
C TYR A 64 -16.61 6.50 -4.61
N ARG A 65 -17.95 6.55 -4.56
CA ARG A 65 -18.80 6.16 -5.69
C ARG A 65 -18.62 7.05 -6.91
N GLU A 66 -18.43 8.35 -6.71
CA GLU A 66 -18.33 9.32 -7.80
C GLU A 66 -16.91 9.42 -8.39
N ASN A 67 -15.87 9.22 -7.58
CA ASN A 67 -14.49 9.54 -7.98
C ASN A 67 -13.54 8.34 -8.00
N ILE A 68 -13.77 7.30 -7.18
CA ILE A 68 -12.85 6.16 -7.06
C ILE A 68 -13.41 4.93 -7.77
N TYR A 69 -14.67 4.57 -7.50
CA TYR A 69 -15.32 3.37 -8.04
C TYR A 69 -15.26 3.27 -9.57
N PRO A 70 -15.48 4.37 -10.35
CA PRO A 70 -15.41 4.30 -11.81
C PRO A 70 -13.99 4.06 -12.35
N LEU A 71 -12.95 4.30 -11.54
CA LEU A 71 -11.54 4.21 -11.94
C LEU A 71 -10.92 2.86 -11.60
N VAL A 72 -11.58 2.03 -10.79
CA VAL A 72 -11.06 0.73 -10.36
C VAL A 72 -11.68 -0.39 -11.19
N THR A 73 -10.84 -1.27 -11.73
CA THR A 73 -11.28 -2.49 -12.43
C THR A 73 -10.72 -3.70 -11.70
N PRO A 74 -11.53 -4.38 -10.86
CA PRO A 74 -11.10 -5.60 -10.21
C PRO A 74 -10.78 -6.69 -11.22
N THR A 75 -9.66 -7.40 -11.02
CA THR A 75 -9.25 -8.52 -11.87
C THR A 75 -9.16 -9.79 -11.03
N ILE A 76 -9.64 -10.91 -11.57
CA ILE A 76 -9.53 -12.23 -10.93
C ILE A 76 -8.20 -12.87 -11.33
N ILE A 77 -7.51 -13.45 -10.36
CA ILE A 77 -6.28 -14.21 -10.55
C ILE A 77 -6.66 -15.68 -10.55
N ASP A 78 -6.61 -16.31 -11.73
CA ASP A 78 -6.81 -17.76 -11.91
C ASP A 78 -5.50 -18.45 -12.29
N LYS A 79 -5.36 -19.72 -11.93
CA LYS A 79 -4.18 -20.55 -12.23
C LYS A 79 -3.97 -20.80 -13.72
N ASN A 80 -5.04 -20.71 -14.51
CA ASN A 80 -5.01 -20.94 -15.96
C ASN A 80 -4.68 -19.67 -16.76
N GLY A 81 -4.75 -18.49 -16.13
CA GLY A 81 -4.44 -17.21 -16.76
C GLY A 81 -3.02 -16.75 -16.48
N SER A 82 -2.52 -15.80 -17.29
CA SER A 82 -1.30 -15.07 -16.95
C SER A 82 -1.54 -14.19 -15.72
N PHE A 83 -0.57 -14.15 -14.80
CA PHE A 83 -0.61 -13.24 -13.66
C PHE A 83 -0.78 -11.78 -14.15
N PRO A 84 -1.62 -10.96 -13.50
CA PRO A 84 -1.84 -9.58 -13.93
C PRO A 84 -0.55 -8.78 -13.92
N LEU A 85 -0.33 -7.98 -14.96
CA LEU A 85 0.81 -7.08 -15.02
C LEU A 85 0.70 -6.04 -13.90
N ILE A 86 1.70 -6.00 -13.01
CA ILE A 86 1.76 -5.03 -11.94
C ILE A 86 2.58 -3.83 -12.40
N ALA A 87 1.91 -2.70 -12.61
CA ALA A 87 2.57 -1.48 -13.02
C ALA A 87 3.55 -0.98 -11.93
N ASN A 88 4.73 -0.54 -12.35
CA ASN A 88 5.75 -0.03 -11.43
C ASN A 88 5.23 1.19 -10.65
N LYS A 89 5.66 1.32 -9.39
CA LYS A 89 5.29 2.43 -8.47
C LYS A 89 3.78 2.59 -8.24
N THR A 90 2.99 1.52 -8.41
CA THR A 90 1.56 1.51 -8.10
C THR A 90 1.27 0.76 -6.81
N ILE A 91 0.21 1.16 -6.11
CA ILE A 91 -0.30 0.41 -4.95
C ILE A 91 -1.37 -0.55 -5.46
N ASN A 92 -1.22 -1.83 -5.14
CA ASN A 92 -2.16 -2.87 -5.52
C ASN A 92 -2.68 -3.55 -4.26
N LEU A 93 -4.01 -3.70 -4.19
CA LEU A 93 -4.68 -4.48 -3.17
C LEU A 93 -4.90 -5.87 -3.73
N PHE A 94 -4.20 -6.87 -3.19
CA PHE A 94 -4.47 -8.27 -3.48
C PHE A 94 -5.52 -8.79 -2.50
N LEU A 95 -6.51 -9.46 -3.04
CA LEU A 95 -7.73 -9.86 -2.35
C LEU A 95 -7.84 -11.38 -2.31
N LEU A 96 -8.14 -11.91 -1.13
CA LEU A 96 -8.62 -13.27 -0.93
C LEU A 96 -10.14 -13.20 -0.81
N LEU A 97 -10.86 -13.85 -1.72
CA LEU A 97 -12.32 -13.85 -1.78
C LEU A 97 -12.83 -15.26 -1.49
N GLU A 98 -13.69 -15.39 -0.48
CA GLU A 98 -14.29 -16.67 -0.12
C GLU A 98 -15.79 -16.64 -0.35
N LYS A 99 -16.31 -17.61 -1.12
CA LYS A 99 -17.73 -17.78 -1.36
C LYS A 99 -18.08 -19.25 -1.53
N ASP A 100 -19.09 -19.73 -0.79
CA ASP A 100 -19.60 -21.10 -0.87
C ASP A 100 -18.51 -22.18 -0.73
N GLY A 101 -17.54 -21.96 0.18
CA GLY A 101 -16.40 -22.86 0.40
C GLY A 101 -15.34 -22.84 -0.71
N LYS A 102 -15.44 -21.92 -1.68
CA LYS A 102 -14.45 -21.73 -2.74
C LYS A 102 -13.68 -20.43 -2.53
N THR A 103 -12.35 -20.54 -2.56
CA THR A 103 -11.43 -19.40 -2.52
C THR A 103 -11.10 -18.93 -3.93
N ARG A 104 -11.15 -17.62 -4.14
CA ARG A 104 -10.66 -16.93 -5.35
C ARG A 104 -9.68 -15.85 -4.96
N TYR A 105 -8.76 -15.56 -5.86
CA TYR A 105 -7.82 -14.46 -5.70
C TYR A 105 -8.20 -13.35 -6.66
N GLY A 106 -7.97 -12.10 -6.26
CA GLY A 106 -8.16 -10.95 -7.12
C GLY A 106 -7.18 -9.84 -6.81
N ASN A 107 -7.14 -8.83 -7.67
CA ASN A 107 -6.44 -7.59 -7.40
C ASN A 107 -7.28 -6.38 -7.79
N VAL A 108 -7.04 -5.28 -7.08
CA VAL A 108 -7.54 -3.95 -7.41
C VAL A 108 -6.38 -2.98 -7.30
N GLN A 109 -6.07 -2.27 -8.38
CA GLN A 109 -5.07 -1.22 -8.35
C GLN A 109 -5.67 0.06 -7.76
N VAL A 110 -4.97 0.71 -6.83
CA VAL A 110 -5.40 1.99 -6.26
C VAL A 110 -5.13 3.10 -7.29
N PRO A 111 -6.15 3.87 -7.72
CA PRO A 111 -5.98 4.90 -8.74
C PRO A 111 -5.09 6.03 -8.20
N TYR A 112 -4.08 6.42 -8.99
CA TYR A 112 -3.15 7.50 -8.62
C TYR A 112 -3.71 8.91 -8.92
N GLN A 113 -4.80 8.98 -9.69
CA GLN A 113 -5.44 10.21 -10.14
C GLN A 113 -6.25 10.89 -9.02
N VAL A 114 -6.55 10.16 -7.95
CA VAL A 114 -7.28 10.65 -6.79
C VAL A 114 -6.29 11.13 -5.74
N ASN A 115 -6.55 12.29 -5.15
CA ASN A 115 -5.70 12.87 -4.11
C ASN A 115 -5.64 11.91 -2.89
N ARG A 116 -4.43 11.77 -2.31
CA ARG A 116 -4.13 10.84 -1.20
C ARG A 116 -4.08 11.56 0.13
#